data_AF-A0AAI9CVI3-F1
#
_entry.id   AF-A0AAI9CVI3-F1
#
_cell.length_a   1.000
_cell.length_b   1.000
_cell.length_c   1.000
_cell.angle_alpha   90.00
_cell.angle_beta   90.00
_cell.angle_gamma   90.00
#
_symmetry.space_group_name_H-M   'P 1'
#
loop_
_entity.id
_entity.type
_entity.pdbx_description
1 polymer ?
#
loop_
_entity_poly.entity_id
_entity_poly.type
_entity_poly.pdbx_seq_one_letter_code
_entity_poly.pdbx_strand_id
1 'polypeptide(L)'
;MDSASELRERVKTMRRSAMAAALRNINLHVFKSKASAKQLSEYVADRLEVEPIEVRLWLIGEGVPESHVAGLLAVLNENSVWARHQLLPSERLAKAYEEDLYA
;
A
#
# COMPACT_ATOMS: atom_id res chain seq x y z
N MET A 1 -9.63 29.67 -5.05
CA MET A 1 -9.62 28.55 -6.02
C MET A 1 -8.18 28.12 -6.15
N ASP A 2 -7.85 26.87 -5.88
CA ASP A 2 -6.48 26.38 -6.10
C ASP A 2 -6.16 26.47 -7.60
N SER A 3 -4.95 26.92 -7.93
CA SER A 3 -4.46 26.90 -9.30
C SER A 3 -4.32 25.46 -9.80
N ALA A 4 -4.45 25.25 -11.11
CA ALA A 4 -4.26 23.92 -11.71
C ALA A 4 -2.88 23.32 -11.40
N SER A 5 -1.88 24.16 -11.09
CA SER A 5 -0.54 23.74 -10.67
C SER A 5 -0.55 23.18 -9.24
N GLU A 6 -1.20 23.86 -8.30
CA GLU A 6 -1.31 23.40 -6.91
C GLU A 6 -2.08 22.09 -6.81
N LEU A 7 -3.15 21.93 -7.60
CA LEU A 7 -3.90 20.68 -7.66
C LEU A 7 -3.03 19.51 -8.13
N ARG A 8 -2.21 19.71 -9.17
CA ARG A 8 -1.29 18.67 -9.66
C ARG A 8 -0.28 18.24 -8.61
N GLU A 9 0.33 19.19 -7.89
CA GLU A 9 1.29 18.86 -6.83
C GLU A 9 0.65 18.17 -5.63
N ARG A 10 -0.60 18.51 -5.29
CA ARG A 10 -1.37 17.76 -4.29
C ARG A 10 -1.61 16.32 -4.72
N VAL A 11 -2.00 16.09 -5.98
CA VAL A 11 -2.19 14.72 -6.52
C VAL A 11 -0.90 13.91 -6.42
N LYS A 12 0.25 14.46 -6.82
CA LYS A 12 1.55 13.77 -6.69
C LYS A 12 1.87 13.41 -5.25
N THR A 13 1.63 14.35 -4.33
CA THR A 13 1.84 14.15 -2.90
C THR A 13 0.95 13.04 -2.35
N MET A 14 -0.33 13.00 -2.74
CA MET A 14 -1.24 11.90 -2.40
C MET A 14 -0.73 10.56 -2.91
N ARG A 15 -0.28 10.49 -4.17
CA ARG A 15 0.24 9.24 -4.78
C ARG A 15 1.50 8.73 -4.07
N ARG A 16 2.47 9.61 -3.77
CA ARG A 16 3.66 9.26 -2.98
C ARG A 16 3.29 8.78 -1.58
N SER A 17 2.32 9.43 -0.95
CA SER A 17 1.85 9.07 0.40
C SER A 17 1.18 7.69 0.42
N ALA A 18 0.38 7.38 -0.61
CA ALA A 18 -0.23 6.08 -0.81
C ALA A 18 0.84 4.99 -1.00
N MET A 19 1.84 5.23 -1.85
CA MET A 19 2.96 4.29 -2.05
C MET A 19 3.74 4.06 -0.73
N ALA A 20 4.04 5.12 0.01
CA ALA A 20 4.70 4.99 1.31
C ALA A 20 3.86 4.20 2.33
N ALA A 21 2.53 4.37 2.31
CA ALA A 21 1.61 3.60 3.15
C ALA A 21 1.58 2.11 2.76
N ALA A 22 1.57 1.80 1.47
CA ALA A 22 1.65 0.43 0.95
C ALA A 22 2.93 -0.28 1.44
N LEU A 23 4.10 0.34 1.30
CA LEU A 23 5.35 -0.24 1.78
C LEU A 23 5.39 -0.41 3.31
N ARG A 24 4.81 0.52 4.07
CA ARG A 24 4.67 0.36 5.53
C ARG A 24 3.79 -0.84 5.88
N ASN A 25 2.69 -1.03 5.15
CA ASN A 25 1.79 -2.17 5.36
C ASN A 25 2.50 -3.50 5.08
N ILE A 26 3.26 -3.58 3.98
CA ILE A 26 4.11 -4.73 3.66
C ILE A 26 5.14 -4.97 4.78
N ASN A 27 5.84 -3.93 5.23
CA ASN A 27 6.82 -4.08 6.31
C ASN A 27 6.17 -4.63 7.58
N LEU A 28 5.00 -4.10 7.96
CA LEU A 28 4.27 -4.53 9.14
C LEU A 28 3.85 -6.00 9.06
N HIS A 29 3.22 -6.41 7.97
CA HIS A 29 2.58 -7.73 7.88
C HIS A 29 3.51 -8.84 7.38
N VAL A 30 4.44 -8.54 6.48
CA VAL A 30 5.38 -9.52 5.92
C VAL A 30 6.65 -9.62 6.79
N PHE A 31 7.19 -8.47 7.18
CA PHE A 31 8.50 -8.37 7.82
C PHE A 31 8.45 -8.05 9.32
N LYS A 32 7.25 -7.97 9.91
CA LYS A 32 7.05 -7.62 11.33
C LYS A 32 7.77 -6.32 11.72
N SER A 33 7.75 -5.34 10.82
CA SER A 33 8.39 -4.03 10.94
C SER A 33 9.92 -4.04 11.02
N LYS A 34 10.59 -5.11 10.56
CA LYS A 34 12.05 -5.26 10.64
C LYS A 34 12.78 -5.07 9.30
N ALA A 35 12.06 -4.88 8.19
CA ALA A 35 12.71 -4.70 6.91
C ALA A 35 13.27 -3.27 6.74
N SER A 36 14.45 -3.20 6.14
CA SER A 36 15.01 -1.97 5.61
C SER A 36 14.28 -1.51 4.34
N ALA A 37 14.42 -0.23 3.98
CA ALA A 37 13.86 0.30 2.73
C ALA A 37 14.36 -0.44 1.49
N LYS A 38 15.62 -0.92 1.51
CA LYS A 38 16.19 -1.75 0.45
C LYS A 38 15.42 -3.06 0.30
N GLN A 39 15.26 -3.81 1.40
CA GLN A 39 14.53 -5.08 1.41
C GLN A 39 13.07 -4.92 0.97
N LEU A 40 12.40 -3.85 1.37
CA LEU A 40 11.03 -3.56 0.94
C LEU A 40 10.95 -3.29 -0.58
N SER A 41 11.91 -2.54 -1.11
CA SER A 41 11.95 -2.24 -2.54
C SER A 41 12.24 -3.49 -3.37
N GLU A 42 13.18 -4.32 -2.93
CA GLU A 42 13.51 -5.61 -3.57
C GLU A 42 12.32 -6.58 -3.54
N TYR A 43 11.61 -6.67 -2.41
CA TYR A 43 10.44 -7.55 -2.25
C TYR A 43 9.30 -7.22 -3.22
N VAL A 44 9.03 -5.92 -3.41
CA VAL A 44 7.98 -5.45 -4.33
C VAL A 44 8.45 -5.58 -5.78
N ALA A 45 9.70 -5.22 -6.05
CA ALA A 45 10.30 -5.31 -7.37
C ALA A 45 10.25 -6.73 -7.95
N ASP A 46 10.63 -7.72 -7.14
CA ASP A 46 10.59 -9.14 -7.48
C ASP A 46 9.18 -9.59 -7.90
N ARG A 47 8.13 -9.17 -7.19
CA ARG A 47 6.73 -9.52 -7.51
C ARG A 47 6.14 -8.80 -8.71
N LEU A 48 6.66 -7.64 -9.02
CA LEU A 48 6.17 -6.82 -10.14
C LEU A 48 7.04 -6.96 -11.39
N GLU A 49 8.10 -7.77 -11.33
CA GLU A 49 9.08 -7.96 -12.40
C GLU A 49 9.68 -6.63 -12.88
N VAL A 50 10.00 -5.75 -11.94
CA VAL A 50 10.63 -4.44 -12.18
C VAL A 50 11.95 -4.33 -11.40
N GLU A 51 12.73 -3.29 -11.67
CA GLU A 51 13.95 -3.04 -10.91
C GLU A 51 13.66 -2.38 -9.54
N PRO A 52 14.40 -2.71 -8.46
CA PRO A 52 14.22 -2.08 -7.15
C PRO A 52 14.45 -0.57 -7.15
N ILE A 53 15.17 -0.02 -8.14
CA ILE A 53 15.29 1.42 -8.31
C ILE A 53 13.98 2.07 -8.74
N GLU A 54 13.18 1.40 -9.57
CA GLU A 54 11.89 1.93 -10.05
C GLU A 54 10.91 2.10 -8.89
N VAL A 55 10.82 1.08 -8.01
CA VAL A 55 10.00 1.14 -6.79
C VAL A 55 10.41 2.32 -5.90
N ARG A 56 11.71 2.59 -5.77
CA ARG A 56 12.21 3.75 -5.02
C ARG A 56 11.88 5.07 -5.70
N LEU A 57 11.93 5.13 -7.03
CA LEU A 57 11.55 6.33 -7.79
C LEU A 57 10.06 6.65 -7.61
N TRP A 58 9.18 5.66 -7.46
CA TRP A 58 7.75 5.89 -7.20
C TRP A 58 7.47 6.61 -5.88
N LEU A 59 8.38 6.53 -4.89
CA LEU A 59 8.27 7.26 -3.62
C LEU A 59 8.57 8.76 -3.73
N ILE A 60 9.35 9.17 -4.74
CA ILE A 60 9.81 10.55 -4.89
C ILE A 60 9.26 11.23 -6.16
N GLY A 61 8.85 10.45 -7.16
CA GLY A 61 8.30 10.92 -8.42
C GLY A 61 6.78 11.11 -8.40
N GLU A 62 6.13 10.60 -9.45
CA GLU A 62 4.69 10.73 -9.72
C GLU A 62 3.82 9.68 -8.97
N GLY A 63 4.44 8.79 -8.19
CA GLY A 63 3.79 7.62 -7.61
C GLY A 63 3.95 6.36 -8.48
N VAL A 64 3.11 5.37 -8.19
CA VAL A 64 3.08 4.09 -8.92
C VAL A 64 2.48 4.32 -10.32
N PRO A 65 3.14 3.88 -11.41
CA PRO A 65 2.57 3.95 -12.74
C PRO A 65 1.29 3.11 -12.84
N GLU A 66 0.32 3.58 -13.63
CA GLU A 66 -0.99 2.95 -13.76
C GLU A 66 -0.90 1.47 -14.17
N SER A 67 0.05 1.13 -15.05
CA SER A 67 0.34 -0.24 -15.49
C SER A 67 0.70 -1.20 -14.35
N HIS A 68 1.22 -0.71 -13.23
CA HIS A 68 1.66 -1.54 -12.09
C HIS A 68 0.69 -1.48 -10.90
N VAL A 69 -0.38 -0.69 -10.96
CA VAL A 69 -1.33 -0.55 -9.84
C VAL A 69 -2.00 -1.89 -9.51
N ALA A 70 -2.50 -2.60 -10.53
CA ALA A 70 -3.15 -3.89 -10.32
C ALA A 70 -2.21 -4.94 -9.70
N GLY A 71 -0.97 -5.00 -10.17
CA GLY A 71 0.05 -5.88 -9.61
C GLY A 71 0.37 -5.54 -8.15
N LEU A 72 0.58 -4.26 -7.83
CA LEU A 72 0.88 -3.85 -6.45
C LEU A 72 -0.29 -4.14 -5.50
N LEU A 73 -1.52 -3.99 -5.97
CA LEU A 73 -2.71 -4.38 -5.20
C LEU A 73 -2.73 -5.89 -4.91
N ALA A 74 -2.34 -6.73 -5.88
CA ALA A 74 -2.22 -8.17 -5.66
C ALA A 74 -1.17 -8.47 -4.57
N VAL A 75 0.01 -7.84 -4.63
CA VAL A 75 1.07 -7.99 -3.60
C VAL A 75 0.59 -7.59 -2.21
N LEU A 76 -0.15 -6.50 -2.10
CA LEU A 76 -0.73 -6.05 -0.82
C LEU A 76 -1.76 -7.05 -0.29
N ASN A 77 -2.56 -7.63 -1.19
CA ASN A 77 -3.61 -8.57 -0.81
C ASN A 77 -3.08 -9.96 -0.43
N GLU A 78 -1.93 -10.40 -0.95
CA GLU A 78 -1.27 -11.66 -0.53
C GLU A 78 -1.10 -11.76 0.99
N ASN A 79 -0.83 -10.63 1.63
CA ASN A 79 -0.46 -10.55 3.04
C ASN A 79 -1.46 -9.73 3.86
N SER A 80 -2.60 -9.40 3.27
CA SER A 80 -3.64 -8.64 3.94
C SER A 80 -4.29 -9.48 5.03
N VAL A 81 -4.18 -9.02 6.28
CA VAL A 81 -4.96 -9.56 7.41
C VAL A 81 -6.47 -9.47 7.13
N TRP A 82 -6.89 -8.50 6.30
CA TRP A 82 -8.28 -8.37 5.88
C TRP A 82 -8.68 -9.44 4.86
N ALA A 83 -7.79 -9.94 4.00
CA ALA A 83 -8.13 -10.99 3.04
C ALA A 83 -8.59 -12.28 3.74
N ARG A 84 -7.92 -12.66 4.84
CA ARG A 84 -8.37 -13.79 5.67
C ARG A 84 -9.73 -13.51 6.32
N HIS A 85 -9.94 -12.30 6.84
CA HIS A 85 -11.19 -11.94 7.49
C HIS A 85 -12.36 -11.70 6.52
N GLN A 86 -12.08 -11.38 5.26
CA GLN A 86 -13.07 -11.28 4.17
C GLN A 86 -13.58 -12.66 3.75
N LEU A 87 -12.72 -13.68 3.80
CA LEU A 87 -13.08 -15.06 3.44
C LEU A 87 -13.48 -15.92 4.66
N LEU A 88 -12.99 -15.57 5.85
CA LEU A 88 -13.23 -16.25 7.12
C LEU A 88 -13.29 -15.22 8.28
N PRO A 89 -14.39 -14.48 8.42
CA PRO A 89 -14.56 -13.53 9.51
C PRO A 89 -14.55 -14.24 10.87
N SER A 90 -13.99 -13.58 11.89
CA SER A 90 -13.98 -14.09 13.27
C SER A 90 -15.09 -13.45 14.10
N GLU A 91 -15.59 -14.15 15.12
CA GLU A 91 -16.61 -13.59 16.04
C GLU A 91 -16.20 -12.25 16.64
N ARG A 92 -14.90 -12.07 16.97
CA ARG A 92 -14.37 -10.81 17.49
C ARG A 92 -14.53 -9.65 16.50
N LEU A 93 -14.36 -9.93 15.20
CA LEU A 93 -14.51 -8.93 14.14
C LEU A 93 -15.98 -8.56 13.97
N ALA A 94 -16.88 -9.55 14.00
CA ALA A 94 -18.33 -9.30 13.90
C ALA A 94 -18.82 -8.40 15.04
N LYS A 95 -18.38 -8.65 16.28
CA LYS A 95 -18.73 -7.82 17.45
C LYS A 95 -18.25 -6.37 17.32
N ALA A 96 -17.01 -6.17 16.89
CA ALA A 96 -16.47 -4.81 16.70
C ALA A 96 -17.27 -4.00 15.66
N TYR A 97 -17.76 -4.66 14.60
CA TYR A 97 -18.61 -4.00 13.60
C TYR A 97 -20.00 -3.64 14.13
N GLU A 98 -20.62 -4.49 14.96
CA GLU A 98 -21.89 -4.14 15.61
C GLU A 98 -21.72 -2.92 16.51
N GLU A 99 -20.66 -2.87 17.32
CA GLU A 99 -20.38 -1.74 18.21
C GLU A 99 -20.19 -0.42 17.44
N ASP A 100 -19.48 -0.43 16.30
CA ASP A 100 -19.28 0.74 15.44
C ASP A 100 -20.54 1.15 14.66
N LEU A 101 -21.45 0.22 14.34
CA LEU A 101 -22.72 0.52 13.65
C LEU A 101 -23.77 1.16 14.57
N TYR A 102 -23.64 0.96 15.87
CA TYR A 102 -24.57 1.45 16.89
C TYR A 102 -23.97 2.57 17.80
N ALA A 103 -22.76 3.05 17.49
CA ALA A 103 -22.12 4.21 18.12
C ALA A 103 -22.45 5.52 17.38
#